data_AF-A0A0P7U2K2-F1
#
_entry.id   AF-A0A0P7U2K2-F1
#
_cell.length_a   1.000
_cell.length_b   1.000
_cell.length_c   1.000
_cell.angle_alpha   90.00
_cell.angle_beta   90.00
_cell.angle_gamma   90.00
#
_symmetry.space_group_name_H-M   'P 1'
#
loop_
_entity.id
_entity.type
_entity.pdbx_description
1 polymer ?
#
loop_
_entity_poly.entity_id
_entity_poly.type
_entity_poly.pdbx_seq_one_letter_code
_entity_poly.pdbx_strand_id
1 'polypeptide(L)'
;MRNDVGIRHSTGELETKHFSLVVYGDSNGFSAMAKTVGYPAAIAARMVLDGEIKSKGLVMPLTKNVYNPILRRLQAEGVQYTIKSSFSE
;
A
#
# COMPACT_ATOMS: atom_id res chain seq x y z
N MET A 1 10.46 -3.45 -1.47
CA MET A 1 9.75 -3.13 -2.74
C MET A 1 10.02 -1.67 -3.08
N ARG A 2 10.32 -1.37 -4.36
CA ARG A 2 10.58 -0.01 -4.86
C ARG A 2 9.76 0.24 -6.11
N ASN A 3 9.07 1.37 -6.18
CA ASN A 3 8.41 1.87 -7.38
C ASN A 3 8.85 3.31 -7.63
N ASP A 4 9.20 3.64 -8.86
CA ASP A 4 9.54 5.00 -9.28
C ASP A 4 8.54 5.43 -10.37
N VAL A 5 7.89 6.59 -10.16
CA VAL A 5 6.82 7.09 -11.05
C VAL A 5 7.19 8.48 -11.54
N GLY A 6 7.34 8.64 -12.86
CA GLY A 6 7.49 9.94 -13.50
C GLY A 6 6.13 10.64 -13.65
N ILE A 7 6.03 11.86 -13.17
CA ILE A 7 4.82 12.69 -13.18
C ILE A 7 5.15 13.98 -13.91
N ARG A 8 4.46 14.24 -15.02
CA ARG A 8 4.47 15.55 -15.68
C ARG A 8 3.31 16.37 -15.16
N HIS A 9 3.63 17.46 -14.47
CA HIS A 9 2.63 18.38 -13.95
C HIS A 9 2.07 19.26 -15.08
N SER A 10 0.88 19.82 -14.87
CA SER A 10 0.27 20.77 -15.82
C SER A 10 1.11 22.04 -16.01
N THR A 11 1.97 22.36 -15.04
CA THR A 11 2.95 23.44 -15.08
C THR A 11 4.13 23.17 -16.02
N GLY A 12 4.31 21.92 -16.48
CA GLY A 12 5.42 21.49 -17.32
C GLY A 12 6.56 20.80 -16.57
N GLU A 13 6.63 20.98 -15.24
CA GLU A 13 7.64 20.38 -14.35
C GLU A 13 7.58 18.85 -14.35
N LEU A 14 8.76 18.22 -14.32
CA LEU A 14 8.91 16.78 -14.22
C LEU A 14 9.30 16.38 -12.79
N GLU A 15 8.39 15.70 -12.10
CA GLU A 15 8.63 15.07 -10.80
C GLU A 15 8.85 13.57 -10.99
N THR A 16 9.94 13.03 -10.46
CA THR A 16 10.05 11.58 -10.21
C THR A 16 9.72 11.30 -8.75
N LYS A 17 8.65 10.54 -8.54
CA LYS A 17 8.17 10.14 -7.21
C LYS A 17 8.61 8.72 -6.88
N HIS A 18 9.39 8.58 -5.83
CA HIS A 18 9.96 7.33 -5.36
C HIS A 18 9.15 6.78 -4.19
N PHE A 19 8.72 5.53 -4.28
CA PHE A 19 8.01 4.80 -3.23
C PHE A 19 8.87 3.62 -2.77
N SER A 20 9.18 3.56 -1.48
CA SER A 20 10.02 2.49 -0.91
C SER A 20 9.35 1.85 0.29
N LEU A 21 9.16 0.53 0.24
CA LEU A 21 8.68 -0.30 1.34
C LEU A 21 9.79 -1.27 1.76
N VAL A 22 10.20 -1.17 3.03
CA VAL A 22 11.17 -2.04 3.68
C VAL A 22 10.54 -2.56 4.96
N VAL A 23 10.50 -3.88 5.13
CA VAL A 23 9.94 -4.55 6.30
C VAL A 23 10.89 -5.65 6.73
N TYR A 24 11.13 -5.76 8.03
CA TYR A 24 11.92 -6.84 8.62
C TYR A 24 11.01 -7.79 9.40
N GLY A 25 11.42 -9.05 9.47
CA GLY A 25 10.78 -10.03 10.34
C GLY A 25 11.17 -9.82 11.79
N ASP A 26 10.32 -10.26 12.70
CA ASP A 26 10.65 -10.26 14.13
C ASP A 26 11.26 -11.61 14.50
N SER A 27 12.37 -11.62 15.24
CA SER A 27 13.08 -12.85 15.64
C SER A 27 12.21 -13.81 16.46
N ASN A 28 11.29 -13.28 17.27
CA ASN A 28 10.34 -14.04 18.09
C ASN A 28 8.89 -13.86 17.61
N GLY A 29 8.69 -13.53 16.33
CA GLY A 29 7.37 -13.22 15.78
C GLY A 29 7.24 -13.58 14.30
N PHE A 30 6.44 -12.81 13.58
CA PHE A 30 6.18 -13.09 12.17
C PHE A 30 7.32 -12.59 11.27
N SER A 31 7.64 -13.37 10.24
CA SER A 31 8.56 -12.95 9.19
C SER A 31 8.00 -11.76 8.41
N ALA A 32 8.88 -10.97 7.78
CA ALA A 32 8.45 -9.87 6.92
C ALA A 32 7.45 -10.34 5.86
N MET A 33 7.73 -11.50 5.25
CA MET A 33 6.87 -12.12 4.23
C MET A 33 5.49 -12.48 4.79
N ALA A 34 5.43 -13.11 5.97
CA ALA A 34 4.16 -13.46 6.60
C ALA A 34 3.32 -12.22 6.91
N LYS A 35 3.93 -11.15 7.43
CA LYS A 35 3.26 -9.86 7.67
C LYS A 35 2.71 -9.27 6.36
N THR A 36 3.55 -9.14 5.35
CA THR A 36 3.19 -8.45 4.09
C THR A 36 2.20 -9.20 3.21
N VAL A 37 1.97 -10.49 3.44
CA VAL A 37 0.95 -11.28 2.74
C VAL A 37 -0.28 -11.51 3.59
N GLY A 38 -0.09 -11.92 4.85
CA GLY A 38 -1.18 -12.27 5.75
C GLY A 38 -1.99 -11.05 6.19
N TYR A 39 -1.34 -9.93 6.51
CA TYR A 39 -2.05 -8.76 7.04
C TYR A 39 -3.00 -8.13 6.02
N PRO A 40 -2.61 -7.89 4.74
CA PRO A 40 -3.56 -7.39 3.74
C PRO A 40 -4.76 -8.33 3.54
N ALA A 41 -4.54 -9.65 3.56
CA ALA A 41 -5.60 -10.63 3.43
C ALA A 41 -6.58 -10.61 4.62
N ALA A 42 -6.06 -10.58 5.85
CA ALA A 42 -6.87 -10.50 7.07
C ALA A 42 -7.68 -9.19 7.14
N ILE A 43 -7.06 -8.05 6.79
CA ILE A 43 -7.71 -6.74 6.74
C ILE A 43 -8.84 -6.75 5.70
N ALA A 44 -8.58 -7.24 4.49
CA ALA A 44 -9.59 -7.29 3.44
C ALA A 44 -10.75 -8.23 3.81
N ALA A 45 -10.46 -9.40 4.39
CA ALA A 45 -11.48 -10.31 4.90
C ALA A 45 -12.38 -9.62 5.94
N ARG A 46 -11.78 -8.88 6.88
CA ARG A 46 -12.53 -8.10 7.87
C ARG A 46 -13.40 -7.02 7.21
N MET A 47 -12.88 -6.30 6.23
CA MET A 47 -13.63 -5.28 5.49
C MET A 47 -14.82 -5.87 4.70
N VAL A 48 -14.72 -7.12 4.23
CA VAL A 48 -15.87 -7.82 3.62
C VAL A 48 -16.93 -8.14 4.68
N LEU A 49 -16.52 -8.67 5.84
CA LEU A 49 -17.42 -9.02 6.95
C LEU A 49 -18.13 -7.78 7.52
N ASP A 50 -17.42 -6.66 7.65
CA ASP A 50 -17.96 -5.40 8.15
C ASP A 50 -18.78 -4.63 7.09
N GLY A 51 -18.89 -5.16 5.85
CA GLY A 51 -19.67 -4.55 4.78
C GLY A 51 -19.05 -3.29 4.16
N GLU A 52 -17.76 -3.05 4.39
CA GLU A 52 -17.01 -1.93 3.81
C GLU A 52 -16.75 -2.15 2.31
N ILE A 53 -16.49 -3.40 1.90
CA ILE A 53 -16.37 -3.78 0.48
C ILE A 53 -17.74 -4.22 -0.04
N LYS A 54 -18.43 -3.29 -0.70
CA LYS A 54 -19.80 -3.52 -1.22
C LYS A 54 -19.84 -4.13 -2.62
N SER A 55 -18.79 -3.94 -3.41
CA SER A 55 -18.67 -4.48 -4.76
C SER A 55 -18.83 -6.00 -4.77
N LYS A 56 -19.57 -6.53 -5.74
CA LYS A 56 -19.83 -7.97 -5.91
C LYS A 56 -19.08 -8.52 -7.12
N GLY A 57 -18.86 -9.83 -7.15
CA GLY A 57 -18.12 -10.53 -8.20
C GLY A 57 -16.64 -10.73 -7.85
N LEU A 58 -15.80 -10.91 -8.88
CA LEU A 58 -14.36 -11.01 -8.73
C LEU A 58 -13.77 -9.60 -8.55
N VAL A 59 -13.50 -9.23 -7.30
CA VAL A 59 -13.02 -7.89 -6.95
C VAL A 59 -11.51 -7.91 -6.68
N MET A 60 -10.78 -7.05 -7.40
CA MET A 60 -9.35 -6.78 -7.16
C MET A 60 -9.17 -5.45 -6.41
N PRO A 61 -8.09 -5.27 -5.62
CA PRO A 61 -7.86 -4.06 -4.81
C PRO A 61 -7.33 -2.88 -5.64
N LEU A 62 -8.00 -2.55 -6.75
CA LEU A 62 -7.58 -1.49 -7.68
C LEU A 62 -8.29 -0.15 -7.43
N THR A 63 -9.38 -0.14 -6.66
CA THR A 63 -10.18 1.07 -6.40
C THR A 63 -9.82 1.72 -5.07
N LYS A 64 -9.88 3.06 -5.02
CA LYS A 64 -9.47 3.85 -3.84
C LYS A 64 -10.20 3.47 -2.56
N ASN A 65 -11.48 3.13 -2.65
CA ASN A 65 -12.30 2.69 -1.51
C ASN A 65 -11.87 1.33 -0.94
N VAL A 66 -11.07 0.54 -1.67
CA VAL A 66 -10.52 -0.73 -1.19
C VAL A 66 -9.07 -0.56 -0.74
N TYR A 67 -8.19 -0.01 -1.58
CA TYR A 67 -6.77 0.01 -1.25
C TYR A 67 -6.41 1.07 -0.18
N ASN A 68 -7.11 2.22 -0.10
CA ASN A 68 -6.77 3.24 0.89
C ASN A 68 -6.99 2.77 2.34
N PRO A 69 -8.15 2.16 2.70
CA PRO A 69 -8.33 1.61 4.05
C PRO A 69 -7.31 0.52 4.39
N ILE A 70 -6.99 -0.34 3.42
CA ILE A 70 -5.98 -1.41 3.61
C ILE A 70 -4.61 -0.81 3.92
N LEU A 71 -4.13 0.15 3.11
CA LEU A 71 -2.84 0.82 3.34
C LEU A 71 -2.80 1.53 4.71
N ARG A 72 -3.89 2.19 5.12
CA ARG A 72 -3.98 2.85 6.42
C ARG A 72 -3.90 1.86 7.58
N ARG A 73 -4.59 0.72 7.49
CA ARG A 73 -4.57 -0.32 8.53
C ARG A 73 -3.22 -1.04 8.57
N LEU A 74 -2.60 -1.30 7.41
CA LEU A 74 -1.24 -1.85 7.34
C LEU A 74 -0.21 -0.96 8.02
N GLN A 75 -0.34 0.37 7.89
CA GLN A 75 0.54 1.31 8.59
C GLN A 75 0.44 1.17 10.12
N ALA A 76 -0.77 0.92 10.67
CA ALA A 76 -0.96 0.68 12.10
C ALA A 76 -0.29 -0.63 12.58
N GLU A 77 -0.15 -1.61 11.68
CA GLU A 77 0.56 -2.87 11.91
C GLU A 77 2.08 -2.78 11.64
N GLY A 78 2.61 -1.57 11.44
CA GLY A 78 4.03 -1.33 11.18
C GLY A 78 4.50 -1.63 9.75
N VAL A 79 3.58 -1.93 8.83
CA VAL A 79 3.88 -2.10 7.39
C VAL A 79 3.65 -0.78 6.68
N GLN A 80 4.70 0.04 6.60
CA GLN A 80 4.64 1.39 6.05
C GLN A 80 5.65 1.63 4.93
N TYR A 81 5.26 2.41 3.93
CA TYR A 81 6.13 2.84 2.85
C TYR A 81 6.54 4.31 3.03
N THR A 82 7.67 4.67 2.45
CA THR A 82 8.19 6.03 2.42
C THR A 82 8.11 6.59 1.00
N ILE A 83 7.91 7.91 0.90
CA ILE A 83 7.82 8.61 -0.37
C ILE A 83 8.90 9.68 -0.40
N LYS A 84 9.58 9.82 -1.55
CA LYS A 84 10.48 10.94 -1.83
C LYS A 84 10.18 11.48 -3.23
N SER A 85 10.32 12.78 -3.44
CA SER A 85 10.16 13.40 -4.75
C SER A 85 11.50 14.02 -5.18
N SER A 86 11.84 13.85 -6.44
CA SER A 86 12.95 14.55 -7.09
C SER A 86 12.40 15.29 -8.30
N PHE A 87 12.93 16.49 -8.55
CA PHE A 87 12.50 17.35 -9.65
C PHE A 87 13.68 17.52 -10.61
N SER A 88 13.42 17.33 -11.90
CA SER A 88 14.38 17.61 -12.96
C SER A 88 13.91 18.83 -13.75
N GLU A 89 14.85 19.71 -14.10
CA GLU A 89 14.63 20.81 -15.06
C GLU A 89 14.24 20.29 -16.46
#